data_AF-A0A2V5JHE7-F1
#
_entry.id   AF-A0A2V5JHE7-F1
#
_cell.length_a   1.000
_cell.length_b   1.000
_cell.length_c   1.000
_cell.angle_alpha   90.00
_cell.angle_beta   90.00
_cell.angle_gamma   90.00
#
_symmetry.space_group_name_H-M   'P 1'
#
loop_
_entity.id
_entity.type
_entity.pdbx_description
1 polymer ?
#
loop_
_entity_poly.entity_id
_entity_poly.type
_entity_poly.pdbx_seq_one_letter_code
_entity_poly.pdbx_strand_id
1 'polypeptide(L)'
;QKVLHEAWVVVLQLPHGKFGLEASFLGLGGDSIAAINLVSWLRQEGYSLAVRHVLRFPVLESMASQLVRSGDDQEDQQPAAGVLFSPPPEVTAAVEDAIEAYEAIYPCPPGQSEFLAQGARPESFWSLMTVRSLGHDSDPFQWL
;
A
#
# COMPACT_ATOMS: atom_id res chain seq x y z
N GLN A 1 5.36 -23.24 -3.99
CA GLN A 1 4.43 -23.84 -2.99
C GLN A 1 4.97 -23.74 -1.56
N LYS A 2 6.16 -24.27 -1.21
CA LYS A 2 6.70 -24.19 0.17
C LYS A 2 6.84 -22.76 0.73
N VAL A 3 7.47 -21.86 -0.03
CA VAL A 3 7.63 -20.45 0.36
C VAL A 3 6.28 -19.76 0.57
N LEU A 4 5.29 -20.04 -0.29
CA LEU A 4 3.96 -19.45 -0.17
C LEU A 4 3.22 -19.96 1.09
N HIS A 5 3.39 -21.24 1.41
CA HIS A 5 2.86 -21.83 2.64
C HIS A 5 3.48 -21.17 3.88
N GLU A 6 4.79 -21.01 3.92
CA GLU A 6 5.49 -20.29 5.01
C GLU A 6 5.00 -18.84 5.13
N ALA A 7 4.86 -18.14 4.01
CA ALA A 7 4.34 -16.78 3.96
C ALA A 7 2.94 -16.67 4.58
N TRP A 8 2.05 -17.61 4.27
CA TRP A 8 0.69 -17.65 4.84
C TRP A 8 0.72 -17.91 6.34
N VAL A 9 1.57 -18.82 6.82
CA VAL A 9 1.71 -19.09 8.26
C VAL A 9 2.12 -17.83 9.02
N VAL A 10 3.08 -17.08 8.48
CA VAL A 10 3.58 -15.84 9.10
C VAL A 10 2.52 -14.73 9.05
N VAL A 11 1.95 -14.47 7.87
CA VAL A 11 1.06 -13.32 7.65
C VAL A 11 -0.30 -13.51 8.30
N LEU A 12 -0.84 -14.73 8.27
CA LEU A 12 -2.14 -15.07 8.88
C LEU A 12 -1.99 -15.54 10.33
N GLN A 13 -0.76 -15.56 10.88
CA GLN A 13 -0.45 -15.97 12.25
C GLN A 13 -1.05 -17.34 12.61
N LEU A 14 -0.86 -18.35 11.74
CA LEU A 14 -1.49 -19.66 11.90
C LEU A 14 -0.64 -20.56 12.83
N PRO A 15 -1.04 -20.81 14.10
CA PRO A 15 -0.17 -21.41 15.13
C PRO A 15 0.23 -22.86 14.87
N HIS A 16 -0.47 -23.57 13.98
CA HIS A 16 -0.16 -24.96 13.63
C HIS A 16 0.31 -25.15 12.19
N GLY A 17 0.19 -24.12 11.34
CA GLY A 17 0.61 -24.17 9.94
C GLY A 17 0.19 -25.43 9.17
N LYS A 18 -0.97 -26.01 9.50
CA LYS A 18 -1.48 -27.23 8.85
C LYS A 18 -2.66 -26.86 7.97
N PHE A 19 -2.40 -26.63 6.69
CA PHE A 19 -3.42 -26.47 5.67
C PHE A 19 -2.95 -27.12 4.36
N GLY A 20 -3.91 -27.64 3.59
CA GLY A 20 -3.63 -28.32 2.32
C GLY A 20 -3.46 -27.35 1.15
N LEU A 21 -3.17 -27.90 -0.03
CA LEU A 21 -3.07 -27.15 -1.28
C LEU A 21 -4.40 -26.48 -1.70
N GLU A 22 -5.53 -27.07 -1.30
CA GLU A 22 -6.89 -26.56 -1.53
C GLU A 22 -7.31 -25.47 -0.54
N ALA A 23 -6.42 -25.09 0.39
CA ALA A 23 -6.75 -24.08 1.39
C ALA A 23 -6.97 -22.72 0.74
N SER A 24 -8.05 -22.05 1.13
CA SER A 24 -8.36 -20.69 0.70
C SER A 24 -7.75 -19.67 1.65
N PHE A 25 -6.99 -18.72 1.11
CA PHE A 25 -6.40 -17.59 1.82
C PHE A 25 -7.47 -16.80 2.58
N LEU A 26 -8.58 -16.50 1.90
CA LEU A 26 -9.71 -15.78 2.47
C LEU A 26 -10.45 -16.64 3.52
N GLY A 27 -10.53 -17.96 3.28
CA GLY A 27 -11.14 -18.90 4.23
C GLY A 27 -10.34 -19.06 5.53
N LEU A 28 -9.04 -18.78 5.50
CA LEU A 28 -8.15 -18.79 6.67
C LEU A 28 -8.05 -17.42 7.36
N GLY A 29 -8.92 -16.46 7.00
CA GLY A 29 -8.97 -15.13 7.62
C GLY A 29 -8.11 -14.07 6.90
N GLY A 30 -7.61 -14.36 5.71
CA GLY A 30 -6.92 -13.37 4.88
C GLY A 30 -7.87 -12.28 4.37
N ASP A 31 -7.41 -11.04 4.40
CA ASP A 31 -8.09 -9.86 3.87
C ASP A 31 -7.17 -9.06 2.93
N SER A 32 -7.56 -7.84 2.58
CA SER A 32 -6.75 -6.96 1.72
C SER A 32 -5.43 -6.53 2.37
N ILE A 33 -5.40 -6.33 3.69
CA ILE A 33 -4.19 -5.96 4.44
C ILE A 33 -3.25 -7.16 4.49
N ALA A 34 -3.78 -8.35 4.80
CA ALA A 34 -3.03 -9.60 4.76
C ALA A 34 -2.49 -9.87 3.35
N ALA A 35 -3.24 -9.60 2.29
CA ALA A 35 -2.76 -9.76 0.92
C ALA A 35 -1.60 -8.81 0.59
N ILE A 36 -1.65 -7.55 1.04
CA ILE A 36 -0.56 -6.58 0.89
C ILE A 36 0.69 -7.03 1.67
N ASN A 37 0.50 -7.52 2.89
CA ASN A 37 1.57 -8.04 3.74
C ASN A 37 2.19 -9.31 3.13
N LEU A 38 1.37 -10.20 2.58
CA LEU A 38 1.81 -11.40 1.87
C LEU A 38 2.70 -11.07 0.68
N VAL A 39 2.27 -10.14 -0.16
CA VAL A 39 3.06 -9.70 -1.32
C VAL A 39 4.37 -9.06 -0.87
N SER A 40 4.34 -8.22 0.17
CA SER A 40 5.54 -7.58 0.72
C SER A 40 6.53 -8.60 1.29
N TRP A 41 6.03 -9.60 2.01
CA TRP A 41 6.84 -10.69 2.56
C TRP A 41 7.49 -11.52 1.44
N LEU A 42 6.71 -11.93 0.44
CA LEU A 42 7.21 -12.69 -0.71
C LEU A 42 8.30 -11.94 -1.47
N ARG A 43 8.19 -10.61 -1.60
CA ARG A 43 9.20 -9.76 -2.22
C ARG A 43 10.54 -9.82 -1.49
N GLN A 44 10.52 -9.82 -0.16
CA GLN A 44 11.75 -9.95 0.64
C GLN A 44 12.43 -11.29 0.43
N GLU A 45 11.65 -12.35 0.19
CA GLU A 45 12.14 -13.69 -0.15
C GLU A 45 12.50 -13.87 -1.64
N GLY A 46 12.49 -12.79 -2.43
CA GLY A 46 12.85 -12.83 -3.85
C GLY A 46 11.77 -13.39 -4.78
N TYR A 47 10.50 -13.28 -4.39
CA TYR A 47 9.35 -13.64 -5.22
C TYR A 47 8.42 -12.45 -5.46
N SER A 48 7.79 -12.43 -6.64
CA SER A 48 6.80 -11.44 -7.03
C SER A 48 5.43 -12.07 -7.15
N LEU A 49 4.43 -11.41 -6.55
CA LEU A 49 3.02 -11.74 -6.66
C LEU A 49 2.22 -10.43 -6.65
N ALA A 50 1.26 -10.27 -7.54
CA ALA A 50 0.40 -9.10 -7.52
C ALA A 50 -0.72 -9.26 -6.48
N VAL A 51 -1.07 -8.20 -5.74
CA VAL A 51 -2.17 -8.25 -4.75
C VAL A 51 -3.49 -8.70 -5.40
N ARG A 52 -3.76 -8.26 -6.64
CA ARG A 52 -4.91 -8.72 -7.43
C ARG A 52 -4.94 -10.24 -7.64
N HIS A 53 -3.77 -10.90 -7.75
CA HIS A 53 -3.69 -12.35 -7.94
C HIS A 53 -4.00 -13.08 -6.63
N VAL A 54 -3.64 -12.52 -5.47
CA VAL A 54 -4.03 -13.08 -4.17
C VAL A 54 -5.56 -13.17 -4.04
N LEU A 55 -6.26 -12.10 -4.45
CA LEU A 55 -7.73 -12.02 -4.37
C LEU A 55 -8.42 -12.85 -5.46
N ARG A 56 -7.85 -12.90 -6.67
CA ARG A 56 -8.43 -13.64 -7.81
C ARG A 56 -8.19 -15.16 -7.73
N PHE A 57 -7.07 -15.56 -7.14
CA PHE A 57 -6.65 -16.96 -7.00
C PHE A 57 -6.40 -17.26 -5.52
N PRO A 58 -7.46 -17.29 -4.68
CA PRO A 58 -7.30 -17.36 -3.24
C PRO A 58 -6.86 -18.74 -2.75
N VAL A 59 -6.91 -19.79 -3.58
CA VAL A 59 -6.50 -21.14 -3.19
C VAL A 59 -4.98 -21.30 -3.31
N LEU A 60 -4.33 -21.90 -2.31
CA LEU A 60 -2.86 -21.98 -2.22
C LEU A 60 -2.22 -22.55 -3.51
N GLU A 61 -2.78 -23.61 -4.07
CA GLU A 61 -2.30 -24.20 -5.33
C GLU A 61 -2.40 -23.20 -6.50
N SER A 62 -3.59 -22.63 -6.70
CA SER A 62 -3.84 -21.67 -7.76
C SER A 62 -3.00 -20.40 -7.60
N MET A 63 -2.78 -19.95 -6.36
CA MET A 63 -1.95 -18.78 -6.04
C MET A 63 -0.48 -19.05 -6.33
N ALA A 64 0.00 -20.25 -6.01
CA ALA A 64 1.38 -20.64 -6.27
C ALA A 64 1.70 -20.65 -7.78
N SER A 65 0.71 -20.90 -8.64
CA SER A 65 0.89 -20.82 -10.10
C SER A 65 1.14 -19.39 -10.62
N GLN A 66 0.78 -18.38 -9.83
CA GLN A 66 0.94 -16.96 -10.17
C GLN A 66 2.22 -16.35 -9.58
N LEU A 67 2.99 -17.14 -8.82
CA LEU A 67 4.19 -16.70 -8.13
C LEU A 67 5.37 -16.74 -9.11
N VAL A 68 6.03 -15.60 -9.30
CA VAL A 68 7.22 -15.47 -10.16
C VAL A 68 8.45 -15.24 -9.28
N ARG A 69 9.61 -15.75 -9.68
CA ARG A 69 10.86 -15.43 -8.98
C ARG A 69 11.34 -14.05 -9.44
N SER A 70 11.63 -13.15 -8.51
CA SER A 70 11.96 -11.73 -8.79
C SER A 70 13.27 -11.52 -9.57
N GLY A 71 13.91 -12.59 -10.06
CA GLY A 71 15.03 -12.53 -10.99
C GLY A 71 14.62 -12.43 -12.46
N ASP A 72 13.34 -12.71 -12.80
CA ASP A 72 12.89 -12.79 -14.19
C ASP A 72 12.22 -11.51 -14.73
N ASP A 73 11.73 -10.61 -13.87
CA ASP A 73 11.10 -9.35 -14.30
C ASP A 73 11.43 -8.21 -13.31
N GLN A 74 12.51 -7.48 -13.61
CA GLN A 74 12.85 -6.22 -12.95
C GLN A 74 12.14 -5.01 -13.59
N GLU A 75 10.98 -5.16 -14.23
CA GLU A 75 10.39 -4.05 -14.98
C GLU A 75 9.39 -3.17 -14.21
N ASP A 76 8.85 -3.60 -13.07
CA ASP A 76 7.68 -2.89 -12.51
C ASP A 76 7.93 -2.00 -11.29
N GLN A 77 9.17 -1.88 -10.79
CA GLN A 77 9.43 -1.12 -9.56
C GLN A 77 10.78 -0.41 -9.58
N GLN A 78 10.93 0.51 -10.54
CA GLN A 78 11.70 1.71 -10.23
C GLN A 78 10.85 2.50 -9.21
N PRO A 79 11.33 2.83 -7.99
CA PRO A 79 10.72 3.93 -7.25
C PRO A 79 10.70 5.09 -8.24
N ALA A 80 9.53 5.72 -8.46
CA ALA A 80 9.35 6.77 -9.46
C ALA A 80 10.56 7.70 -9.38
N ALA A 81 11.53 7.49 -10.29
CA ALA A 81 12.88 8.00 -10.10
C ALA A 81 12.71 9.49 -10.18
N GLY A 82 12.94 10.19 -9.05
CA GLY A 82 12.50 11.57 -8.79
C GLY A 82 12.41 12.41 -10.05
N VAL A 83 11.26 12.31 -10.74
CA VAL A 83 11.02 13.12 -11.91
C VAL A 83 10.68 14.45 -11.30
N LEU A 84 11.69 15.33 -11.22
CA LEU A 84 11.49 16.74 -10.97
C LEU A 84 10.42 17.18 -11.96
N PHE A 85 9.22 17.39 -11.45
CA PHE A 85 8.08 17.74 -12.27
C PHE A 85 8.35 19.14 -12.76
N SER A 86 8.47 19.32 -14.08
CA SER A 86 8.56 20.64 -14.68
C SER A 86 7.13 21.17 -14.88
N PRO A 87 6.69 22.17 -14.12
CA PRO A 87 5.34 22.70 -14.25
C PRO A 87 5.11 23.36 -15.63
N PRO A 88 3.87 23.35 -16.15
CA PRO A 88 3.53 24.06 -17.38
C PRO A 88 3.82 25.58 -17.30
N PRO A 89 4.09 26.24 -18.43
CA PRO A 89 4.40 27.67 -18.48
C PRO A 89 3.33 28.56 -17.82
N GLU A 90 2.06 28.17 -17.91
CA GLU A 90 0.96 28.94 -17.30
C GLU A 90 1.04 28.94 -15.78
N VAL A 91 1.45 27.82 -15.17
CA VAL A 91 1.67 27.71 -13.72
C VAL A 91 2.89 28.53 -13.33
N THR A 92 3.94 28.52 -14.15
CA THR A 92 5.13 29.31 -13.85
C THR A 92 4.88 30.82 -13.89
N ALA A 93 4.04 31.29 -14.81
CA ALA A 93 3.66 32.69 -14.89
C ALA A 93 2.73 33.12 -13.73
N ALA A 94 1.88 32.22 -13.23
CA ALA A 94 0.99 32.52 -12.11
C ALA A 94 1.73 32.60 -10.75
N VAL A 95 2.92 32.01 -10.65
CA VAL A 95 3.71 31.86 -9.43
C VAL A 95 5.03 32.67 -9.53
N GLU A 96 5.07 33.65 -10.44
CA GLU A 96 6.21 34.48 -10.91
C GLU A 96 7.36 34.69 -9.89
N ASP A 97 7.07 35.04 -8.64
CA ASP A 97 8.08 35.36 -7.61
C ASP A 97 8.46 34.19 -6.67
N ALA A 98 7.73 33.08 -6.70
CA ALA A 98 7.89 32.02 -5.68
C ALA A 98 8.60 30.77 -6.20
N ILE A 99 8.72 30.54 -7.52
CA ILE A 99 9.34 29.30 -8.03
C ILE A 99 10.83 29.22 -7.69
N GLU A 100 11.56 30.34 -7.77
CA GLU A 100 12.98 30.39 -7.36
C GLU A 100 13.18 30.19 -5.85
N ALA A 101 12.12 30.30 -5.03
CA ALA A 101 12.18 30.06 -3.59
C ALA A 101 12.05 28.57 -3.21
N TYR A 102 11.71 27.68 -4.15
CA TYR A 102 11.53 26.26 -3.88
C TYR A 102 12.70 25.43 -4.44
N GLU A 103 13.20 24.52 -3.61
CA GLU A 103 14.32 23.62 -3.97
C GLU A 103 13.91 22.53 -4.97
N ALA A 104 12.66 22.05 -4.90
CA ALA A 104 12.14 21.02 -5.77
C ALA A 104 10.61 21.08 -5.92
N ILE A 105 10.13 20.69 -7.11
CA ILE A 105 8.70 20.52 -7.41
C ILE A 105 8.44 19.04 -7.69
N TYR A 106 7.47 18.47 -6.97
CA TYR A 106 7.09 17.07 -7.08
C TYR A 106 5.71 16.92 -7.74
N PRO A 107 5.49 15.86 -8.53
CA PRO A 107 4.18 15.59 -9.10
C PRO A 107 3.20 15.20 -7.99
N CYS A 108 1.98 15.74 -8.08
CA CYS A 108 0.86 15.38 -7.22
C CYS A 108 0.29 14.02 -7.66
N PRO A 109 0.26 12.98 -6.81
CA PRO A 109 -0.36 11.71 -7.15
C PRO A 109 -1.86 11.86 -7.45
N PRO A 110 -2.45 11.02 -8.33
CA PRO A 110 -3.86 11.16 -8.73
C PRO A 110 -4.86 11.23 -7.57
N GLY A 111 -4.59 10.50 -6.48
CA GLY A 111 -5.44 10.56 -5.28
C GLY A 111 -5.38 11.91 -4.56
N GLN A 112 -4.23 12.57 -4.54
CA GLN A 112 -4.08 13.90 -3.95
C GLN A 112 -4.75 14.97 -4.81
N SER A 113 -4.62 14.88 -6.15
CA SER A 113 -5.29 15.83 -7.05
C SER A 113 -6.81 15.73 -6.96
N GLU A 114 -7.34 14.50 -6.88
CA GLU A 114 -8.78 14.28 -6.70
C GLU A 114 -9.26 14.80 -5.34
N PHE A 115 -8.49 14.53 -4.27
CA PHE A 115 -8.81 15.02 -2.93
C PHE A 115 -8.90 16.55 -2.88
N LEU A 116 -7.95 17.26 -3.49
CA LEU A 116 -7.94 18.71 -3.59
C LEU A 116 -9.10 19.24 -4.45
N ALA A 117 -9.35 18.63 -5.61
CA ALA A 117 -10.40 19.07 -6.53
C ALA A 117 -11.81 18.85 -5.95
N GLN A 118 -12.05 17.72 -5.27
CA GLN A 118 -13.33 17.43 -4.64
C GLN A 118 -13.54 18.24 -3.36
N GLY A 119 -12.49 18.47 -2.57
CA GLY A 119 -12.54 19.23 -1.31
C GLY A 119 -12.66 20.74 -1.48
N ALA A 120 -12.43 21.27 -2.69
CA ALA A 120 -12.59 22.70 -3.00
C ALA A 120 -14.06 23.12 -3.21
N ARG A 121 -15.01 22.18 -3.23
CA ARG A 121 -16.44 22.49 -3.36
C ARG A 121 -16.97 23.01 -2.02
N PRO A 122 -17.78 24.09 -1.99
CA PRO A 122 -18.34 24.64 -0.75
C PRO A 122 -19.11 23.60 0.09
N GLU A 123 -19.69 22.60 -0.57
CA GLU A 123 -20.51 21.54 0.04
C GLU A 123 -19.68 20.32 0.47
N SER A 124 -18.39 20.27 0.12
CA SER A 124 -17.50 19.14 0.40
C SER A 124 -16.43 19.56 1.40
N PHE A 125 -16.45 18.97 2.60
CA PHE A 125 -15.38 19.13 3.58
C PHE A 125 -14.83 17.76 4.00
N TRP A 126 -13.51 17.61 3.92
CA TRP A 126 -12.82 16.42 4.41
C TRP A 126 -12.33 16.66 5.83
N SER A 127 -12.92 15.94 6.79
CA SER A 127 -12.45 15.91 8.18
C SER A 127 -12.13 14.48 8.58
N LEU A 128 -10.89 14.22 8.99
CA LEU A 128 -10.54 12.98 9.67
C LEU A 128 -10.57 13.24 11.18
N MET A 129 -11.68 12.88 11.83
CA MET A 129 -11.81 12.93 13.29
C MET A 129 -11.64 11.53 13.86
N THR A 130 -10.77 11.39 14.85
CA THR A 130 -10.62 10.16 15.62
C THR A 130 -10.97 10.43 17.07
N VAL A 131 -11.93 9.68 17.61
CA VAL A 131 -12.26 9.72 19.04
C VAL A 131 -11.80 8.39 19.64
N ARG A 132 -11.13 8.47 20.79
CA ARG A 132 -10.69 7.29 21.54
C ARG A 132 -11.12 7.46 22.99
N SER A 133 -11.61 6.36 23.57
CA SER A 133 -11.86 6.33 25.00
C SER A 133 -10.53 6.32 25.71
N LEU A 134 -10.34 7.29 26.58
CA LEU A 134 -9.25 7.32 27.54
C LEU A 134 -9.59 6.32 28.66
N GLY A 135 -8.69 5.40 28.98
CA GLY A 135 -8.86 4.48 30.11
C GLY A 135 -8.96 5.24 31.43
N HIS A 136 -9.48 4.60 32.50
CA HIS A 136 -9.77 5.27 33.78
C HIS A 136 -8.56 6.01 34.42
N ASP A 137 -7.32 5.58 34.13
CA ASP A 137 -6.08 6.15 34.69
C ASP A 137 -5.23 6.87 33.63
N SER A 138 -5.84 7.67 32.77
CA SER A 138 -5.08 8.49 31.82
C SER A 138 -4.88 9.89 32.36
N ASP A 139 -3.67 10.18 32.81
CA ASP A 139 -3.23 11.54 33.11
C ASP A 139 -3.07 12.32 31.79
N PRO A 140 -3.89 13.34 31.53
CA PRO A 140 -3.81 14.13 30.30
C PRO A 140 -2.50 14.91 30.17
N PHE A 141 -1.72 15.07 31.25
CA PHE A 141 -0.43 15.77 31.22
C PHE A 141 0.78 14.85 31.03
N GLN A 142 0.61 13.53 31.00
CA GLN A 142 1.69 12.59 30.68
C GLN A 142 1.99 12.47 29.18
N TRP A 143 1.07 12.94 28.32
CA TRP A 143 1.15 12.80 26.85
C TRP A 143 1.69 14.05 26.13
N LEU A 144 2.05 15.11 26.87
CA LEU A 144 2.73 16.31 26.35
C LEU A 144 4.24 16.24 26.63
#